data_AF-A0A136MSB9-F1
#
_entry.id   AF-A0A136MSB9-F1
#
_cell.length_a   1.000
_cell.length_b   1.000
_cell.length_c   1.000
_cell.angle_alpha   90.00
_cell.angle_beta   90.00
_cell.angle_gamma   90.00
#
_symmetry.space_group_name_H-M   'P 1'
#
loop_
_entity.id
_entity.type
_entity.pdbx_description
1 polymer ?
#
loop_
_entity_poly.entity_id
_entity_poly.type
_entity_poly.pdbx_seq_one_letter_code
_entity_poly.pdbx_strand_id
1 'polypeptide(L)'
;MTKTISFFDILKQLISLLKFHSVRIGKWLSILFKRKRKMQKLSFDYFKYWHFDNSYLVVDLKFINAIYFKVGNFKSFDFTKRLFLNLKKLDTDKIKVEVIGFFQKQVFIIELNKEFHLNSKPFRTEIKKISPIEIIQQKQ
;
A
#
# COMPACT_ATOMS: atom_id res chain seq x y z
N MET A 1 -69.04 -13.52 24.55
CA MET A 1 -68.83 -13.84 23.12
C MET A 1 -67.32 -13.94 22.89
N THR A 2 -66.76 -15.14 22.96
CA THR A 2 -65.31 -15.38 22.85
C THR A 2 -64.89 -15.36 21.39
N LYS A 3 -64.07 -14.39 21.00
CA LYS A 3 -63.59 -14.21 19.63
C LYS A 3 -62.50 -15.26 19.39
N THR A 4 -62.83 -16.36 18.72
CA THR A 4 -61.87 -17.39 18.32
C THR A 4 -61.02 -16.85 17.19
N ILE A 5 -59.74 -16.56 17.49
CA ILE A 5 -58.77 -16.12 16.50
C ILE A 5 -58.39 -17.34 15.67
N SER A 6 -58.67 -17.31 14.36
CA SER A 6 -58.33 -18.40 13.46
C SER A 6 -56.83 -18.52 13.30
N PHE A 7 -56.31 -19.74 13.21
CA PHE A 7 -54.90 -20.01 12.86
C PHE A 7 -54.46 -19.26 11.59
N PHE A 8 -55.40 -19.08 10.66
CA PHE A 8 -55.18 -18.34 9.42
C PHE A 8 -54.93 -16.85 9.66
N ASP A 9 -55.56 -16.25 10.67
CA ASP A 9 -55.34 -14.85 11.03
C ASP A 9 -53.94 -14.65 11.64
N ILE A 10 -53.50 -15.58 12.48
CA ILE A 10 -52.15 -15.59 13.08
C ILE A 10 -51.09 -15.73 11.99
N LEU A 11 -51.29 -16.65 11.04
CA LEU A 11 -50.38 -16.87 9.91
C LEU A 11 -50.28 -15.62 9.02
N LYS A 12 -51.43 -14.97 8.76
CA LYS A 12 -51.49 -13.73 7.96
C LYS A 12 -50.76 -12.58 8.66
N GLN A 13 -50.85 -12.49 9.98
CA GLN A 13 -50.13 -11.50 10.79
C GLN A 13 -48.62 -11.71 10.74
N LEU A 14 -48.16 -12.97 10.88
CA LEU A 14 -46.75 -13.37 10.73
C LEU A 14 -46.17 -13.01 9.36
N ILE A 15 -46.89 -13.30 8.27
CA ILE A 15 -46.46 -12.96 6.91
C ILE A 15 -46.32 -11.44 6.74
N SER A 16 -47.21 -10.65 7.35
CA SER A 16 -47.13 -9.18 7.28
C SER A 16 -45.89 -8.61 7.98
N LEU A 17 -45.54 -9.17 9.14
CA LEU A 17 -44.34 -8.80 9.89
C LEU A 17 -43.06 -9.19 9.12
N LEU A 18 -43.03 -10.41 8.58
CA LEU A 18 -41.93 -10.89 7.73
C LEU A 18 -41.73 -10.01 6.49
N LYS A 19 -42.81 -9.55 5.84
CA LYS A 19 -42.73 -8.62 4.70
C LYS A 19 -42.08 -7.29 5.08
N PHE A 20 -42.42 -6.73 6.24
CA PHE A 20 -41.83 -5.46 6.67
C PHE A 20 -40.33 -5.59 6.93
N HIS A 21 -39.93 -6.65 7.65
CA HIS A 21 -38.51 -6.90 7.92
C HIS A 21 -37.73 -7.27 6.66
N SER A 22 -38.32 -8.05 5.74
CA SER A 22 -37.66 -8.43 4.49
C SER A 22 -37.35 -7.23 3.59
N VAL A 23 -38.24 -6.23 3.52
CA VAL A 23 -37.98 -4.98 2.79
C VAL A 23 -36.81 -4.22 3.41
N ARG A 24 -36.75 -4.16 4.74
CA ARG A 24 -35.64 -3.51 5.46
C ARG A 24 -34.32 -4.24 5.21
N ILE A 25 -34.30 -5.57 5.38
CA ILE A 25 -33.14 -6.43 5.16
C ILE A 25 -32.68 -6.37 3.69
N GLY A 26 -33.62 -6.37 2.74
CA GLY A 26 -33.37 -6.23 1.31
C GLY A 26 -32.69 -4.92 0.95
N LYS A 27 -33.05 -3.80 1.61
CA LYS A 27 -32.33 -2.52 1.45
C LYS A 27 -30.88 -2.60 1.94
N TRP A 28 -30.65 -3.22 3.10
CA TRP A 28 -29.28 -3.41 3.62
C TRP A 28 -28.45 -4.35 2.73
N LEU A 29 -29.04 -5.45 2.26
CA LEU A 29 -28.43 -6.35 1.29
C LEU A 29 -28.14 -5.62 -0.02
N SER A 30 -29.05 -4.80 -0.55
CA SER A 30 -28.82 -4.02 -1.77
C SER A 30 -27.59 -3.11 -1.66
N ILE A 31 -27.38 -2.49 -0.50
CA ILE A 31 -26.17 -1.70 -0.21
C ILE A 31 -24.93 -2.61 -0.18
N LEU A 32 -25.04 -3.80 0.42
CA LEU A 32 -23.97 -4.82 0.50
C LEU A 32 -23.61 -5.47 -0.85
N PHE A 33 -24.55 -5.51 -1.79
CA PHE A 33 -24.41 -6.16 -3.10
C PHE A 33 -24.36 -5.17 -4.27
N LYS A 34 -24.11 -3.87 -4.03
CA LYS A 34 -23.89 -2.91 -5.13
C LYS A 34 -22.82 -3.41 -6.10
N ARG A 35 -23.18 -3.49 -7.39
CA ARG A 35 -22.41 -4.08 -8.50
C ARG A 35 -20.99 -3.52 -8.68
N LYS A 36 -20.71 -2.30 -8.20
CA LYS A 36 -19.40 -1.64 -8.26
C LYS A 36 -18.58 -1.75 -6.96
N ARG A 37 -18.62 -2.89 -6.26
CA ARG A 37 -17.81 -3.13 -5.04
C ARG A 37 -16.41 -3.69 -5.29
N LYS A 38 -16.07 -3.98 -6.55
CA LYS A 38 -14.73 -4.45 -6.90
C LYS A 38 -13.71 -3.36 -6.56
N MET A 39 -12.63 -3.75 -5.92
CA MET A 39 -11.52 -2.85 -5.64
C MET A 39 -10.83 -2.52 -6.95
N GLN A 40 -10.69 -1.23 -7.24
CA GLN A 40 -10.07 -0.74 -8.46
C GLN A 40 -8.81 0.05 -8.10
N LYS A 41 -7.69 -0.34 -8.72
CA LYS A 41 -6.43 0.41 -8.66
C LYS A 41 -6.56 1.62 -9.58
N LEU A 42 -6.42 2.82 -9.04
CA LEU A 42 -6.31 4.05 -9.83
C LEU A 42 -4.85 4.35 -10.15
N SER A 43 -3.98 4.32 -9.15
CA SER A 43 -2.54 4.52 -9.29
C SER A 43 -1.80 3.71 -8.23
N PHE A 44 -0.68 3.15 -8.66
CA PHE A 44 0.31 2.49 -7.81
C PHE A 44 1.66 2.79 -8.43
N ASP A 45 2.23 3.93 -8.03
CA ASP A 45 3.46 4.45 -8.61
C ASP A 45 4.48 4.70 -7.50
N TYR A 46 5.75 4.48 -7.83
CA TYR A 46 6.86 4.68 -6.91
C TYR A 46 8.11 5.09 -7.67
N PHE A 47 8.98 5.85 -7.00
CA PHE A 47 10.26 6.27 -7.59
C PHE A 47 11.22 5.08 -7.67
N LYS A 48 11.62 4.72 -8.89
CA LYS A 48 12.51 3.58 -9.19
C LYS A 48 14.00 3.91 -9.07
N TYR A 49 14.38 5.18 -9.25
CA TYR A 49 15.76 5.65 -9.16
C TYR A 49 15.97 6.29 -7.80
N TRP A 50 16.70 5.59 -6.94
CA TRP A 50 16.90 5.96 -5.55
C TRP A 50 18.37 5.72 -5.18
N HIS A 51 19.15 6.79 -5.08
CA HIS A 51 20.54 6.68 -4.67
C HIS A 51 20.65 6.61 -3.13
N PHE A 52 21.57 5.78 -2.65
CA PHE A 52 21.58 5.12 -1.34
C PHE A 52 22.03 5.97 -0.15
N ASP A 53 21.87 5.35 1.03
CA ASP A 53 22.33 5.68 2.39
C ASP A 53 21.41 6.47 3.32
N ASN A 54 20.27 7.00 2.86
CA ASN A 54 19.20 7.52 3.75
C ASN A 54 17.87 7.71 3.00
N SER A 55 17.63 6.90 1.97
CA SER A 55 16.53 7.11 1.03
C SER A 55 15.18 6.70 1.62
N TYR A 56 14.22 7.62 1.53
CA TYR A 56 12.80 7.35 1.75
C TYR A 56 12.20 6.93 0.41
N LEU A 57 11.50 5.80 0.39
CA LEU A 57 10.66 5.44 -0.75
C LEU A 57 9.30 6.10 -0.61
N VAL A 58 8.96 6.91 -1.59
CA VAL A 58 7.64 7.52 -1.71
C VAL A 58 6.79 6.66 -2.64
N VAL A 59 5.67 6.15 -2.13
CA VAL A 59 4.70 5.36 -2.89
C VAL A 59 3.39 6.14 -2.97
N ASP A 60 2.89 6.38 -4.18
CA ASP A 60 1.54 6.90 -4.42
C ASP A 60 0.56 5.72 -4.56
N LEU A 61 -0.46 5.72 -3.70
CA LEU A 61 -1.40 4.60 -3.52
C LEU A 61 -2.83 5.13 -3.64
N LYS A 62 -3.45 4.95 -4.80
CA LYS A 62 -4.84 5.38 -5.04
C LYS A 62 -5.71 4.20 -5.42
N PHE A 63 -6.72 3.93 -4.60
CA PHE A 63 -7.65 2.83 -4.78
C PHE A 63 -9.08 3.27 -4.52
N ILE A 64 -10.01 2.76 -5.33
CA ILE A 64 -11.45 2.87 -5.09
C ILE A 64 -11.93 1.60 -4.40
N ASN A 65 -12.80 1.75 -3.41
CA ASN A 65 -13.36 0.65 -2.59
C ASN A 65 -12.32 -0.17 -1.81
N ALA A 66 -11.13 0.38 -1.57
CA ALA A 66 -10.20 -0.17 -0.60
C ALA A 66 -10.59 0.31 0.80
N ILE A 67 -10.44 -0.56 1.80
CA ILE A 67 -10.69 -0.25 3.21
C ILE A 67 -9.40 0.23 3.86
N TYR A 68 -8.31 -0.53 3.66
CA TYR A 68 -7.01 -0.20 4.23
C TYR A 68 -5.90 -0.83 3.41
N PHE A 69 -4.69 -0.33 3.60
CA PHE A 69 -3.48 -0.97 3.10
C PHE A 69 -2.53 -1.31 4.25
N LYS A 70 -1.66 -2.28 3.99
CA LYS A 70 -0.66 -2.79 4.92
C LYS A 70 0.68 -2.93 4.22
N VAL A 71 1.74 -2.46 4.88
CA VAL A 71 3.13 -2.64 4.44
C VAL A 71 3.95 -3.12 5.63
N GLY A 72 4.43 -4.36 5.57
CA GLY A 72 5.06 -5.01 6.74
C GLY A 72 4.14 -4.99 7.96
N ASN A 73 4.56 -4.32 9.03
CA ASN A 73 3.76 -4.15 10.25
C ASN A 73 2.92 -2.87 10.28
N PHE A 74 3.12 -1.96 9.31
CA PHE A 74 2.37 -0.71 9.23
C PHE A 74 1.02 -0.92 8.53
N LYS A 75 -0.04 -0.34 9.10
CA LYS A 75 -1.41 -0.38 8.55
C LYS A 75 -1.98 1.03 8.54
N SER A 76 -2.61 1.42 7.42
CA SER A 76 -3.28 2.72 7.30
C SER A 76 -4.59 2.58 6.51
N PHE A 77 -5.55 3.42 6.87
CA PHE A 77 -6.86 3.55 6.23
C PHE A 77 -6.94 4.80 5.35
N ASP A 78 -5.91 5.65 5.39
CA ASP A 78 -5.87 6.93 4.67
C ASP A 78 -5.10 6.76 3.36
N PHE A 79 -5.84 6.80 2.24
CA PHE A 79 -5.30 6.70 0.87
C PHE A 79 -5.04 8.08 0.24
N THR A 80 -5.26 9.18 0.97
CA THR A 80 -5.00 10.53 0.43
C THR A 80 -3.53 10.91 0.53
N LYS A 81 -2.81 10.31 1.49
CA LYS A 81 -1.40 10.60 1.77
C LYS A 81 -0.50 9.64 1.02
N ARG A 82 0.60 10.19 0.50
CA ARG A 82 1.70 9.37 -0.02
C ARG A 82 2.34 8.61 1.12
N LEU A 83 2.68 7.35 0.86
CA LEU A 83 3.34 6.50 1.83
C LEU A 83 4.85 6.75 1.76
N PHE A 84 5.45 7.08 2.89
CA PHE A 84 6.90 7.24 3.04
C PHE A 84 7.46 6.03 3.79
N LEU A 85 8.29 5.25 3.14
CA LEU A 85 8.93 4.06 3.71
C LEU A 85 10.42 4.33 3.91
N ASN A 86 10.90 4.15 5.13
CA ASN A 86 12.33 4.23 5.42
C ASN A 86 13.00 2.89 5.07
N LEU A 87 13.90 2.92 4.08
CA LEU A 87 14.55 1.73 3.54
C LEU A 87 15.66 1.19 4.46
N LYS A 88 16.26 2.03 5.33
CA LYS A 88 17.27 1.58 6.30
C LYS A 88 16.76 0.53 7.27
N LYS A 89 15.47 0.57 7.57
CA LYS A 89 14.83 -0.35 8.52
C LYS A 89 14.32 -1.63 7.85
N LEU A 90 14.43 -1.72 6.52
CA LEU A 90 13.91 -2.83 5.72
C LEU A 90 15.09 -3.64 5.19
N ASP A 91 15.47 -4.69 5.92
CA ASP A 91 16.52 -5.65 5.53
C ASP A 91 16.14 -6.54 4.32
N THR A 92 15.09 -6.19 3.58
CA THR A 92 14.52 -7.03 2.52
C THR A 92 14.55 -6.30 1.19
N ASP A 93 14.94 -6.99 0.13
CA ASP A 93 15.02 -6.45 -1.24
C ASP A 93 13.65 -6.34 -1.93
N LYS A 94 12.58 -6.74 -1.24
CA LYS A 94 11.21 -6.68 -1.73
C LYS A 94 10.29 -6.13 -0.66
N ILE A 95 9.53 -5.09 -1.00
CA ILE A 95 8.49 -4.54 -0.14
C ILE A 95 7.13 -5.05 -0.61
N LYS A 96 6.43 -5.75 0.28
CA LYS A 96 5.07 -6.24 0.04
C LYS A 96 4.06 -5.20 0.51
N VAL A 97 3.27 -4.68 -0.43
CA VAL A 97 2.14 -3.80 -0.16
C VAL A 97 0.85 -4.57 -0.37
N GLU A 98 0.09 -4.78 0.69
CA GLU A 98 -1.21 -5.44 0.65
C GLU A 98 -2.31 -4.39 0.72
N VAL A 99 -3.24 -4.41 -0.23
CA VAL A 99 -4.43 -3.55 -0.24
C VAL A 99 -5.66 -4.43 -0.02
N ILE A 100 -6.45 -4.10 0.99
CA ILE A 100 -7.62 -4.87 1.42
C ILE A 100 -8.89 -4.05 1.18
N GLY A 101 -9.82 -4.64 0.44
CA GLY A 101 -11.20 -4.19 0.28
C GLY A 101 -12.19 -5.08 1.04
N PHE A 102 -13.50 -4.84 0.87
CA PHE A 102 -14.57 -5.55 1.61
C PHE A 102 -14.57 -7.08 1.45
N PHE A 103 -14.13 -7.60 0.30
CA PHE A 103 -14.05 -9.04 0.03
C PHE A 103 -12.89 -9.40 -0.90
N GLN A 104 -11.91 -8.50 -1.04
CA GLN A 104 -10.83 -8.62 -2.02
C GLN A 104 -9.53 -8.18 -1.39
N LYS A 105 -8.47 -8.89 -1.71
CA LYS A 105 -7.10 -8.55 -1.33
C LYS A 105 -6.26 -8.50 -2.60
N GLN A 106 -5.54 -7.41 -2.80
CA GLN A 106 -4.52 -7.30 -3.85
C GLN A 106 -3.16 -7.11 -3.18
N VAL A 107 -2.15 -7.77 -3.74
CA VAL A 107 -0.78 -7.71 -3.24
C VAL A 107 0.10 -7.17 -4.34
N PHE A 108 0.87 -6.15 -4.02
CA PHE A 108 1.87 -5.55 -4.89
C PHE A 108 3.25 -5.76 -4.29
N ILE A 109 4.20 -6.08 -5.15
CA ILE A 109 5.60 -6.27 -4.76
C ILE A 109 6.39 -5.13 -5.40
N ILE A 110 7.07 -4.37 -4.56
CA ILE A 110 8.03 -3.36 -4.99
C ILE A 110 9.40 -4.00 -4.87
N GLU A 111 10.08 -4.18 -5.99
CA GLU A 111 11.44 -4.71 -6.01
C GLU A 111 12.42 -3.56 -5.82
N LEU A 112 13.23 -3.69 -4.77
CA LEU A 112 14.20 -2.70 -4.37
C LEU A 112 15.49 -2.99 -5.13
N ASN A 113 15.76 -2.27 -6.21
CA ASN A 113 17.01 -2.41 -6.94
C ASN A 113 18.10 -1.73 -6.11
N LYS A 114 18.74 -2.49 -5.22
CA LYS A 114 19.92 -2.03 -4.49
C LYS A 114 21.07 -2.05 -5.47
N GLU A 115 21.28 -0.95 -6.19
CA GLU A 115 22.51 -0.81 -6.99
C GLU A 115 23.69 -0.99 -6.03
N PHE A 116 24.50 -1.99 -6.37
CA PHE A 116 25.63 -2.52 -5.64
C PHE A 116 26.27 -1.50 -4.70
N HIS A 117 26.32 -1.83 -3.41
CA HIS A 117 27.33 -1.27 -2.53
C HIS A 117 28.69 -1.53 -3.19
N LEU A 118 29.21 -0.55 -3.93
CA LEU A 118 30.57 -0.57 -4.42
C LEU A 118 31.42 -0.60 -3.16
N ASN A 119 31.94 -1.80 -2.88
CA ASN A 119 32.89 -2.07 -1.81
C ASN A 119 34.22 -1.42 -2.23
N SER A 120 34.21 -0.10 -2.39
CA SER A 120 35.38 0.71 -2.69
C SER A 120 36.20 0.72 -1.41
N LYS A 121 37.20 -0.15 -1.36
CA LYS A 121 38.24 -0.02 -0.36
C LYS A 121 38.82 1.39 -0.53
N PRO A 122 38.90 2.22 0.52
CA PRO A 122 39.55 3.51 0.42
C PRO A 122 40.99 3.25 -0.01
N PHE A 123 41.34 3.61 -1.24
CA PHE A 123 42.71 3.53 -1.69
C PHE A 123 43.47 4.71 -1.06
N ARG A 124 44.44 4.42 -0.20
CA ARG A 124 45.44 5.39 0.23
C ARG A 124 46.64 5.21 -0.68
N THR A 125 46.77 6.08 -1.68
CA THR A 125 48.04 6.24 -2.40
C THR A 125 48.91 7.21 -1.62
N GLU A 126 49.99 6.70 -1.04
CA GLU A 126 51.04 7.52 -0.45
C GLU A 126 51.86 8.16 -1.58
N ILE A 127 51.80 9.48 -1.71
CA ILE A 127 52.61 10.22 -2.69
C ILE A 127 54.06 10.18 -2.19
N LYS A 128 54.84 9.22 -2.69
CA LYS A 128 56.29 9.22 -2.45
C LYS A 128 56.88 10.44 -3.17
N LYS A 129 57.64 11.23 -2.39
CA LYS A 129 58.34 12.47 -2.76
C LYS A 129 58.45 12.69 -4.28
N ILE A 130 57.75 13.73 -4.74
CA ILE A 130 57.96 14.31 -6.06
C ILE A 130 59.42 14.77 -6.08
N SER A 131 60.25 14.13 -6.91
CA SER A 131 61.62 14.59 -7.16
C SER A 131 61.56 16.03 -7.65
N PRO A 132 62.32 16.98 -7.07
CA PRO A 132 62.34 18.35 -7.55
C PRO A 132 62.81 18.34 -9.01
N ILE A 133 61.92 18.74 -9.90
CA ILE A 133 62.27 19.03 -11.28
C ILE A 133 63.10 20.31 -11.23
N GLU A 134 64.39 20.20 -11.52
CA GLU A 134 65.26 21.36 -11.70
C GLU A 134 64.76 22.14 -12.92
N ILE A 135 64.04 23.24 -12.65
CA ILE A 135 63.66 24.19 -13.69
C ILE A 135 64.94 24.95 -14.07
N ILE A 136 65.61 24.47 -15.11
CA ILE A 136 66.71 25.21 -15.74
C ILE A 136 66.08 26.44 -16.40
N GLN A 137 66.22 27.60 -15.75
CA GLN A 137 65.91 28.88 -16.38
C GLN A 137 66.91 29.13 -17.51
N GLN A 138 66.47 28.93 -18.74
CA GLN A 138 67.19 29.43 -19.91
C GLN A 138 67.09 30.95 -19.93
N LYS A 139 68.20 31.59 -19.57
CA LYS A 139 68.39 33.04 -19.66
C LYS A 139 68.61 33.37 -21.14
N GLN A 140 67.65 34.04 -21.77
CA GLN A 140 67.83 34.73 -23.05
C GLN A 140 68.59 36.04 -22.83
#